data_AF-A0AA41SRB9-F1
#
_entry.id   AF-A0AA41SRB9-F1
#
_cell.length_a   1.000
_cell.length_b   1.000
_cell.length_c   1.000
_cell.angle_alpha   90.00
_cell.angle_beta   90.00
_cell.angle_gamma   90.00
#
_symmetry.space_group_name_H-M   'P 1'
#
loop_
_entity.id
_entity.type
_entity.pdbx_description
1 polymer ?
#
loop_
_entity_poly.entity_id
_entity_poly.type
_entity_poly.pdbx_seq_one_letter_code
_entity_poly.pdbx_strand_id
1 'polypeptide(L)'
;MLLNMRDNNPEVRQAAAYGLGVMAQFGGDDYRSLCSEAVPLLVKVIKCANSKTKKNVIATENCISAIGKILKFKPNCVNVDEVLPHWLSWLPLHEDKEEAIQTLSFLCDLIESNHPVVIGPNNSNLPKIISIIAEGKINETINYEDPCAKRLANVVRQVQTSEEL
;
A
#
# COMPACT_ATOMS: atom_id res chain seq x y z
N MET A 1 4.67 -17.79 10.28
CA MET A 1 4.09 -16.66 9.50
C MET A 1 3.88 -17.02 8.04
N LEU A 2 4.91 -17.35 7.26
CA LEU A 2 4.75 -17.63 5.81
C LEU A 2 3.72 -18.73 5.49
N LEU A 3 3.71 -19.84 6.24
CA LEU A 3 2.72 -20.92 6.04
C LEU A 3 1.28 -20.45 6.26
N ASN A 4 1.07 -19.57 7.24
CA ASN A 4 -0.27 -19.06 7.62
C ASN A 4 -0.87 -18.14 6.55
N MET A 5 -0.07 -17.63 5.60
CA MET A 5 -0.59 -16.92 4.43
C MET A 5 -1.49 -17.80 3.54
N ARG A 6 -1.40 -19.13 3.68
CA ARG A 6 -2.19 -20.12 2.93
C ARG A 6 -3.40 -20.63 3.71
N ASP A 7 -3.66 -20.09 4.89
CA ASP A 7 -4.76 -20.55 5.73
C ASP A 7 -6.12 -20.23 5.11
N ASN A 8 -7.12 -21.08 5.33
CA ASN A 8 -8.49 -20.87 4.87
C ASN A 8 -9.21 -19.78 5.68
N ASN A 9 -8.81 -19.57 6.93
CA ASN A 9 -9.34 -18.53 7.80
C ASN A 9 -8.73 -17.15 7.43
N PRO A 10 -9.55 -16.17 7.01
CA PRO A 10 -9.07 -14.81 6.72
C PRO A 10 -8.38 -14.14 7.91
N GLU A 11 -8.83 -14.37 9.15
CA GLU A 11 -8.23 -13.75 10.35
C GLU A 11 -6.79 -14.24 10.57
N VAL A 12 -6.53 -15.53 10.30
CA VAL A 12 -5.18 -16.10 10.36
C VAL A 12 -4.28 -15.49 9.27
N ARG A 13 -4.81 -15.29 8.06
CA ARG A 13 -4.08 -14.62 6.98
C ARG A 13 -3.82 -13.14 7.31
N GLN A 14 -4.78 -12.44 7.89
CA GLN A 14 -4.64 -11.06 8.34
C GLN A 14 -3.51 -10.94 9.36
N ALA A 15 -3.54 -11.74 10.43
CA ALA A 15 -2.50 -11.72 11.46
C ALA A 15 -1.11 -12.06 10.89
N ALA A 16 -1.04 -13.00 9.95
CA ALA A 16 0.20 -13.34 9.27
C ALA A 16 0.72 -12.19 8.39
N ALA A 17 -0.15 -11.54 7.61
CA ALA A 17 0.20 -10.41 6.77
C ALA A 17 0.67 -9.20 7.61
N TYR A 18 -0.06 -8.89 8.69
CA TYR A 18 0.31 -7.84 9.63
C TYR A 18 1.72 -8.08 10.20
N GLY A 19 1.98 -9.29 10.71
CA GLY A 19 3.29 -9.66 11.26
C GLY A 19 4.43 -9.53 10.25
N LEU A 20 4.20 -9.89 8.99
CA LEU A 20 5.17 -9.72 7.91
C LEU A 20 5.46 -8.24 7.61
N GLY A 21 4.42 -7.39 7.64
CA GLY A 21 4.57 -5.94 7.49
C GLY A 21 5.36 -5.30 8.63
N VAL A 22 5.01 -5.62 9.88
CA VAL A 22 5.72 -5.14 11.09
C VAL A 22 7.17 -5.61 11.08
N MET A 23 7.43 -6.85 10.67
CA MET A 23 8.77 -7.38 10.52
C MET A 23 9.60 -6.60 9.49
N ALA A 24 9.04 -6.24 8.35
CA ALA A 24 9.74 -5.42 7.38
C ALA A 24 10.12 -4.05 7.96
N GLN A 25 9.22 -3.45 8.75
CA GLN A 25 9.39 -2.13 9.34
C GLN A 25 10.36 -2.11 10.53
N PHE A 26 10.32 -3.12 11.40
CA PHE A 26 11.00 -3.08 12.70
C PHE A 26 11.92 -4.28 12.98
N GLY A 27 11.87 -5.34 12.18
CA GLY A 27 12.59 -6.59 12.46
C GLY A 27 14.10 -6.52 12.29
N GLY A 28 14.64 -5.48 11.64
CA GLY A 28 16.06 -5.40 11.32
C GLY A 28 16.43 -6.25 10.10
N ASP A 29 17.72 -6.46 9.85
CA ASP A 29 18.22 -7.02 8.59
C ASP A 29 18.21 -8.55 8.51
N ASP A 30 18.15 -9.23 9.66
CA ASP A 30 18.09 -10.69 9.73
C ASP A 30 16.84 -11.26 9.03
N TYR A 31 15.79 -10.46 8.89
CA TYR A 31 14.53 -10.85 8.26
C TYR A 31 14.44 -10.55 6.76
N ARG A 32 15.51 -10.03 6.13
CA ARG A 32 15.50 -9.69 4.69
C ARG A 32 15.06 -10.85 3.80
N SER A 33 15.59 -12.06 4.00
CA SER A 33 15.21 -13.25 3.23
C SER A 33 13.72 -13.55 3.38
N LEU A 34 13.21 -13.47 4.61
CA LEU A 34 11.80 -13.72 4.88
C LEU A 34 10.88 -12.70 4.19
N CYS A 35 11.28 -11.42 4.15
CA CYS A 35 10.54 -10.39 3.42
C CYS A 35 10.50 -10.68 1.92
N SER A 36 11.62 -11.12 1.32
CA SER A 36 11.67 -11.53 -0.09
C SER A 36 10.74 -12.71 -0.38
N GLU A 37 10.76 -13.74 0.47
CA GLU A 37 9.91 -14.93 0.35
C GLU A 37 8.42 -14.63 0.58
N ALA A 38 8.10 -13.61 1.39
CA ALA A 38 6.74 -13.22 1.72
C ALA A 38 5.99 -12.60 0.54
N VAL A 39 6.65 -11.79 -0.28
CA VAL A 39 6.00 -11.02 -1.36
C VAL A 39 5.17 -11.87 -2.32
N PRO A 40 5.67 -12.97 -2.92
CA PRO A 40 4.84 -13.79 -3.80
C PRO A 40 3.63 -14.41 -3.08
N LEU A 41 3.72 -14.70 -1.78
CA LEU A 41 2.60 -15.22 -1.00
C LEU A 41 1.53 -14.14 -0.74
N LEU A 42 1.96 -12.93 -0.39
CA LEU A 42 1.09 -11.77 -0.20
C LEU A 42 0.36 -11.43 -1.52
N VAL A 43 1.09 -11.36 -2.63
CA VAL A 43 0.53 -11.10 -3.97
C VAL A 43 -0.50 -12.16 -4.35
N LYS A 44 -0.25 -13.43 -4.03
CA LYS A 44 -1.21 -14.51 -4.30
C LYS A 44 -2.54 -14.29 -3.59
N VAL A 45 -2.53 -13.88 -2.32
CA VAL A 45 -3.76 -13.58 -1.57
C VAL A 45 -4.49 -12.38 -2.17
N ILE A 46 -3.76 -11.33 -2.55
CA ILE A 46 -4.33 -10.11 -3.15
C ILE A 46 -5.04 -10.43 -4.48
N LYS A 47 -4.42 -11.27 -5.31
CA LYS A 47 -4.94 -11.64 -6.64
C LYS A 47 -6.00 -12.76 -6.62
N CYS A 48 -6.33 -13.33 -5.47
CA CYS A 48 -7.42 -14.31 -5.37
C CYS A 48 -8.76 -13.69 -5.80
N ALA A 49 -9.58 -14.42 -6.56
CA ALA A 49 -10.83 -13.90 -7.10
C ALA A 49 -11.82 -13.39 -6.04
N ASN A 50 -11.78 -13.96 -4.83
CA ASN A 50 -12.64 -13.59 -3.70
C ASN A 50 -11.95 -12.66 -2.69
N SER A 51 -10.79 -12.08 -3.02
CA SER A 51 -9.97 -11.27 -2.10
C SER A 51 -10.72 -10.03 -1.58
N LYS A 52 -11.58 -9.43 -2.41
CA LYS A 52 -12.38 -8.24 -2.09
C LYS A 52 -13.77 -8.53 -1.51
N THR A 53 -14.08 -9.78 -1.17
CA THR A 53 -15.35 -10.09 -0.48
C THR A 53 -15.32 -9.58 0.96
N LYS A 54 -16.48 -9.25 1.55
CA LYS A 54 -16.59 -8.79 2.95
C LYS A 54 -15.84 -9.67 3.96
N LYS A 55 -15.78 -10.98 3.70
CA LYS A 55 -15.06 -11.94 4.54
C LYS A 55 -13.53 -11.81 4.44
N ASN A 56 -13.00 -11.47 3.28
CA ASN A 56 -11.56 -11.53 3.00
C ASN A 56 -10.89 -10.15 2.89
N VAL A 57 -11.67 -9.08 2.74
CA VAL A 57 -11.15 -7.76 2.40
C VAL A 57 -10.11 -7.27 3.41
N ILE A 58 -10.36 -7.34 4.71
CA ILE A 58 -9.41 -6.89 5.75
C ILE A 58 -8.07 -7.65 5.65
N ALA A 59 -8.10 -8.96 5.44
CA ALA A 59 -6.89 -9.76 5.26
C ALA A 59 -6.13 -9.36 3.98
N THR A 60 -6.86 -9.07 2.90
CA THR A 60 -6.30 -8.58 1.64
C THR A 60 -5.66 -7.20 1.81
N GLU A 61 -6.32 -6.28 2.50
CA GLU A 61 -5.81 -4.93 2.79
C GLU A 61 -4.52 -4.99 3.62
N ASN A 62 -4.48 -5.86 4.63
CA ASN A 62 -3.26 -6.13 5.40
C ASN A 62 -2.13 -6.69 4.51
N CYS A 63 -2.44 -7.51 3.49
CA CYS A 63 -1.43 -7.97 2.53
C CYS A 63 -0.88 -6.82 1.68
N ILE A 64 -1.76 -5.94 1.19
CA ILE A 64 -1.37 -4.76 0.39
C ILE A 64 -0.48 -3.83 1.23
N SER A 65 -0.85 -3.60 2.48
CA SER A 65 -0.03 -2.79 3.39
C SER A 65 1.31 -3.44 3.74
N ALA A 66 1.33 -4.76 3.97
CA ALA A 66 2.59 -5.49 4.20
C ALA A 66 3.55 -5.35 3.01
N ILE A 67 3.05 -5.42 1.76
CA ILE A 67 3.87 -5.15 0.58
C ILE A 67 4.39 -3.70 0.59
N GLY A 68 3.53 -2.72 0.92
CA GLY A 68 3.95 -1.31 1.05
C GLY A 68 5.07 -1.12 2.07
N LYS A 69 4.97 -1.77 3.24
CA LYS A 69 6.02 -1.76 4.28
C LYS A 69 7.31 -2.43 3.79
N ILE A 70 7.23 -3.54 3.04
CA ILE A 70 8.42 -4.17 2.43
C ILE A 70 9.09 -3.23 1.42
N LEU A 71 8.32 -2.62 0.52
CA LEU A 71 8.83 -1.65 -0.46
C LEU A 71 9.53 -0.48 0.23
N LYS A 72 8.93 0.06 1.30
CA LYS A 72 9.43 1.23 2.03
C LYS A 72 10.68 0.93 2.86
N PHE A 73 10.63 -0.13 3.66
CA PHE A 73 11.63 -0.37 4.71
C PHE A 73 12.67 -1.43 4.31
N LYS A 74 12.38 -2.24 3.30
CA LYS A 74 13.25 -3.30 2.78
C LYS A 74 13.33 -3.27 1.24
N PRO A 75 13.66 -2.12 0.62
CA PRO A 75 13.66 -1.98 -0.85
C PRO A 75 14.63 -2.95 -1.53
N ASN A 76 15.70 -3.40 -0.85
CA ASN A 76 16.66 -4.37 -1.40
C ASN A 76 16.16 -5.83 -1.39
N CYS A 77 14.99 -6.11 -0.82
CA CYS A 77 14.42 -7.46 -0.77
C CYS A 77 13.59 -7.80 -2.02
N VAL A 78 13.21 -6.81 -2.82
CA VAL A 78 12.35 -6.98 -4.00
C VAL A 78 12.76 -6.01 -5.11
N ASN A 79 12.38 -6.32 -6.36
CA ASN A 79 12.47 -5.33 -7.41
C ASN A 79 11.35 -4.29 -7.24
N VAL A 80 11.68 -3.14 -6.68
CA VAL A 80 10.72 -2.05 -6.40
C VAL A 80 10.02 -1.61 -7.68
N ASP A 81 10.75 -1.47 -8.79
CA ASP A 81 10.18 -0.97 -10.05
C ASP A 81 9.17 -1.94 -10.69
N GLU A 82 9.29 -3.24 -10.41
CA GLU A 82 8.31 -4.25 -10.84
C GLU A 82 7.09 -4.31 -9.92
N VAL A 83 7.29 -4.20 -8.61
CA VAL A 83 6.22 -4.41 -7.62
C VAL A 83 5.38 -3.14 -7.39
N LEU A 84 6.00 -1.97 -7.44
CA LEU A 84 5.37 -0.69 -7.13
C LEU A 84 4.19 -0.31 -8.06
N PRO A 85 4.24 -0.53 -9.39
CA PRO A 85 3.08 -0.27 -10.26
C PRO A 85 1.87 -1.12 -9.86
N HIS A 86 2.10 -2.39 -9.49
CA HIS A 86 1.04 -3.28 -9.04
C HIS A 86 0.49 -2.85 -7.70
N TRP A 87 1.36 -2.47 -6.76
CA TRP A 87 0.95 -1.97 -5.45
C TRP A 87 0.04 -0.74 -5.57
N LEU A 88 0.40 0.22 -6.43
CA LEU A 88 -0.42 1.40 -6.70
C LEU A 88 -1.82 1.04 -7.23
N SER A 89 -1.92 -0.02 -8.05
CA SER A 89 -3.21 -0.49 -8.60
C SER A 89 -4.16 -1.10 -7.57
N TRP A 90 -3.64 -1.51 -6.40
CA TRP A 90 -4.44 -2.13 -5.33
C TRP A 90 -5.02 -1.11 -4.34
N LEU A 91 -4.63 0.16 -4.46
CA LEU A 91 -5.12 1.26 -3.62
C LEU A 91 -6.42 1.88 -4.16
N PRO A 92 -7.21 2.52 -3.27
CA PRO A 92 -7.00 2.68 -1.82
C PRO A 92 -7.46 1.48 -0.99
N LEU A 93 -7.05 1.47 0.28
CA LEU A 93 -7.62 0.65 1.35
C LEU A 93 -8.74 1.43 2.06
N HIS A 94 -9.76 0.75 2.56
CA HIS A 94 -10.93 1.39 3.18
C HIS A 94 -11.53 0.65 4.38
N GLU A 95 -11.26 -0.65 4.55
CA GLU A 95 -11.84 -1.44 5.65
C GLU A 95 -10.94 -1.44 6.89
N ASP A 96 -9.62 -1.54 6.71
CA ASP A 96 -8.62 -1.42 7.75
C ASP A 96 -8.05 0.01 7.78
N LYS A 97 -8.59 0.84 8.68
CA LYS A 97 -8.25 2.27 8.75
C LYS A 97 -6.78 2.51 9.10
N GLU A 98 -6.21 1.69 9.99
CA GLU A 98 -4.81 1.84 10.39
C GLU A 98 -3.89 1.57 9.19
N GLU A 99 -4.16 0.48 8.46
CA GLU A 99 -3.37 0.11 7.30
C GLU A 99 -3.59 1.05 6.09
N ALA A 100 -4.79 1.62 5.95
CA ALA A 100 -5.07 2.67 4.99
C ALA A 100 -4.21 3.93 5.24
N ILE A 101 -4.11 4.39 6.50
CA ILE A 101 -3.25 5.54 6.85
C ILE A 101 -1.78 5.24 6.54
N GLN A 102 -1.30 4.03 6.86
CA GLN A 102 0.09 3.63 6.58
C GLN A 102 0.39 3.63 5.08
N THR A 103 -0.49 3.04 4.27
CA THR A 103 -0.33 2.97 2.81
C THR A 103 -0.41 4.34 2.14
N LEU A 104 -1.34 5.19 2.56
CA LEU A 104 -1.44 6.58 2.07
C LEU A 104 -0.24 7.42 2.49
N SER A 105 0.26 7.26 3.71
CA SER A 105 1.49 7.93 4.16
C SER A 105 2.69 7.54 3.30
N PHE A 106 2.83 6.25 2.95
CA PHE A 106 3.88 5.81 2.03
C PHE A 106 3.66 6.33 0.61
N LEU A 107 2.41 6.39 0.12
CA LEU A 107 2.10 7.01 -1.17
C LEU A 107 2.52 8.49 -1.20
N CYS A 108 2.28 9.24 -0.13
CA CYS A 108 2.79 10.62 -0.01
C CYS A 108 4.32 10.68 -0.11
N ASP A 109 5.05 9.79 0.59
CA ASP A 109 6.51 9.77 0.53
C ASP A 109 7.00 9.61 -0.92
N LEU A 110 6.36 8.71 -1.67
CA LEU A 110 6.69 8.44 -3.06
C LEU A 110 6.39 9.64 -3.97
N ILE A 111 5.25 10.31 -3.78
CA ILE A 111 4.88 11.48 -4.57
C ILE A 111 5.81 12.66 -4.27
N GLU A 112 6.07 12.93 -2.99
CA GLU A 112 6.98 14.02 -2.57
C GLU A 112 8.42 13.78 -3.04
N SER A 113 8.83 12.52 -3.21
CA SER A 113 10.11 12.16 -3.81
C SER A 113 10.14 12.22 -5.35
N ASN A 114 9.02 12.55 -6.01
CA ASN A 114 8.85 12.46 -7.46
C ASN A 114 9.23 11.08 -8.03
N HIS A 115 8.82 10.00 -7.35
CA HIS A 115 9.19 8.65 -7.77
C HIS A 115 8.66 8.36 -9.19
N PRO A 116 9.52 8.03 -10.17
CA PRO A 116 9.15 8.02 -11.59
C PRO A 116 8.05 7.00 -11.91
N VAL A 117 8.07 5.85 -11.24
CA VAL A 117 7.02 4.81 -11.38
C VAL A 117 5.66 5.28 -10.86
N VAL A 118 5.63 6.09 -9.79
CA VAL A 118 4.38 6.49 -9.13
C VAL A 118 3.73 7.64 -9.88
N ILE A 119 4.51 8.63 -10.31
CA ILE A 119 4.03 9.75 -11.14
C ILE A 119 3.72 9.28 -12.57
N GLY A 120 4.52 8.36 -13.09
CA GLY A 120 4.42 7.86 -14.46
C GLY A 120 4.98 8.85 -15.50
N PRO A 121 5.28 8.37 -16.72
CA PRO A 121 5.74 9.24 -17.80
C PRO A 121 4.66 10.29 -18.12
N ASN A 122 5.09 11.56 -18.26
CA ASN A 122 4.18 12.69 -18.49
C ASN A 122 3.03 12.75 -17.46
N ASN A 123 3.31 12.41 -16.20
CA ASN A 123 2.35 12.46 -15.11
C ASN A 123 1.12 11.54 -15.31
N SER A 124 1.25 10.46 -16.08
CA SER A 124 0.13 9.59 -16.48
C SER A 124 -0.66 8.98 -15.32
N ASN A 125 -0.06 8.85 -14.14
CA ASN A 125 -0.70 8.26 -12.97
C ASN A 125 -1.39 9.28 -12.05
N LEU A 126 -1.23 10.59 -12.28
CA LEU A 126 -1.86 11.62 -11.45
C LEU A 126 -3.39 11.46 -11.35
N PRO A 127 -4.15 11.18 -12.43
CA PRO A 127 -5.60 10.97 -12.31
C PRO A 127 -5.95 9.82 -11.36
N LYS A 128 -5.17 8.72 -11.40
CA LYS A 128 -5.36 7.57 -10.50
C LYS A 128 -5.01 7.93 -9.05
N ILE A 129 -3.95 8.69 -8.83
CA ILE A 129 -3.56 9.19 -7.50
C ILE A 129 -4.68 10.05 -6.91
N ILE A 130 -5.25 10.97 -7.70
CA ILE A 130 -6.38 11.81 -7.27
C ILE A 130 -7.59 10.95 -6.93
N SER A 131 -7.91 9.92 -7.73
CA SER A 131 -8.99 8.96 -7.42
C SER A 131 -8.76 8.26 -6.08
N ILE A 132 -7.54 7.78 -5.83
CA ILE A 132 -7.16 7.12 -4.56
C ILE A 132 -7.40 8.07 -3.37
N ILE A 133 -7.00 9.34 -3.50
CA ILE A 133 -7.19 10.37 -2.45
C ILE A 133 -8.68 10.64 -2.23
N ALA A 134 -9.44 10.81 -3.31
CA ALA A 134 -10.87 11.09 -3.25
C ALA A 134 -11.65 9.95 -2.60
N GLU A 135 -11.38 8.71 -3.01
CA GLU A 135 -11.97 7.50 -2.42
C GLU A 135 -11.61 7.36 -0.92
N GLY A 136 -10.38 7.67 -0.53
CA GLY A 136 -9.99 7.72 0.89
C GLY A 136 -10.81 8.74 1.69
N LYS A 137 -11.18 9.88 1.09
CA LYS A 137 -12.08 10.84 1.76
C LYS A 137 -13.52 10.33 1.83
N ILE A 138 -14.03 9.74 0.75
CA ILE A 138 -15.40 9.21 0.66
C ILE A 138 -15.63 8.09 1.68
N ASN A 139 -14.65 7.20 1.83
CA ASN A 139 -14.74 6.06 2.74
C ASN A 139 -14.40 6.41 4.20
N GLU A 140 -14.21 7.69 4.53
CA GLU A 140 -13.79 8.14 5.87
C GLU A 140 -12.49 7.41 6.34
N THR A 141 -11.67 7.12 5.32
CA THR A 141 -10.23 6.81 5.27
C THR A 141 -9.34 7.72 6.08
N ILE A 142 -9.57 9.00 5.77
CA ILE A 142 -8.69 10.12 6.04
C ILE A 142 -9.50 11.22 6.74
N ASN A 143 -9.15 11.47 7.99
CA ASN A 143 -9.64 12.59 8.78
C ASN A 143 -8.69 13.78 8.66
N TYR A 144 -9.19 14.98 8.95
CA TYR A 144 -8.38 16.21 8.87
C TYR A 144 -7.21 16.22 9.87
N GLU A 145 -7.30 15.40 10.92
CA GLU A 145 -6.28 15.26 11.96
C GLU A 145 -5.15 14.30 11.54
N ASP A 146 -5.38 13.47 10.52
CA ASP A 146 -4.38 12.49 10.09
C ASP A 146 -3.15 13.19 9.49
N PRO A 147 -1.93 12.77 9.86
CA PRO A 147 -0.70 13.38 9.33
C PRO A 147 -0.62 13.34 7.81
N CYS A 148 -1.20 12.33 7.18
CA CYS A 148 -1.23 12.20 5.72
C CYS A 148 -2.22 13.16 5.04
N ALA A 149 -3.27 13.64 5.73
CA ALA A 149 -4.33 14.43 5.12
C ALA A 149 -3.82 15.75 4.52
N LYS A 150 -2.97 16.47 5.26
CA LYS A 150 -2.34 17.72 4.78
C LYS A 150 -1.41 17.47 3.59
N ARG A 151 -0.67 16.35 3.62
CA ARG A 151 0.25 15.96 2.55
C ARG A 151 -0.51 15.65 1.25
N LEU A 152 -1.56 14.82 1.33
CA LEU A 152 -2.42 14.49 0.19
C LEU A 152 -3.11 15.75 -0.38
N ALA A 153 -3.57 16.68 0.48
CA ALA A 153 -4.14 17.94 0.01
C ALA A 153 -3.12 18.81 -0.75
N ASN A 154 -1.86 18.83 -0.31
CA ASN A 154 -0.80 19.55 -1.02
C ASN A 154 -0.50 18.91 -2.38
N VAL A 155 -0.53 17.58 -2.48
CA VAL A 155 -0.40 16.87 -3.77
C VAL A 155 -1.50 17.33 -4.74
N VAL A 156 -2.78 17.30 -4.32
CA VAL A 156 -3.90 17.71 -5.17
C VAL A 156 -3.75 19.15 -5.65
N ARG A 157 -3.32 20.07 -4.77
CA ARG A 157 -3.10 21.48 -5.12
C ARG A 157 -1.97 21.67 -6.13
N GLN A 158 -0.87 20.93 -5.99
CA GLN A 158 0.26 20.99 -6.93
C GLN A 158 -0.19 20.59 -8.34
N VAL A 159 -1.03 19.57 -8.46
CA VAL A 159 -1.58 19.14 -9.76
C VAL A 159 -2.45 20.23 -10.39
N GLN A 160 -3.30 20.89 -9.61
CA GLN A 160 -4.17 21.98 -10.09
C GLN A 160 -3.37 23.16 -10.68
N THR A 161 -2.23 23.50 -10.07
CA THR A 161 -1.38 24.60 -10.58
C THR A 161 -0.59 24.23 -11.83
N SER A 162 -0.38 22.94 -12.10
CA SER A 162 0.35 22.47 -13.29
C SER A 162 -0.51 22.35 -14.55
N GLU A 163 -1.84 22.42 -14.44
CA GLU A 163 -2.76 22.47 -15.60
C GLU A 163 -2.94 23.90 -16.16
N GLU A 164 -2.42 24.93 -15.47
CA GLU A 164 -2.53 26.34 -15.88
C GLU A 164 -1.33 26.84 -16.73
N LEU A 165 -0.45 25.95 -17.20
CA LEU A 165 0.71 26.23 -18.07
C LEU A 165 0.63 25.44 -19.38
#